data_AF-A0A353K3L6-F1
#
_entry.id   AF-A0A353K3L6-F1
#
_cell.length_a   1.000
_cell.length_b   1.000
_cell.length_c   1.000
_cell.angle_alpha   90.00
_cell.angle_beta   90.00
_cell.angle_gamma   90.00
#
_symmetry.space_group_name_H-M   'P 1'
#
loop_
_entity.id
_entity.type
_entity.pdbx_description
1 polymer ?
#
loop_
_entity_poly.entity_id
_entity_poly.type
_entity_poly.pdbx_seq_one_letter_code
_entity_poly.pdbx_strand_id
1 'polypeptide(L)'
;MENKKSQIGFYIFIAIYLIIIIFPFYWEIVTSIKTPDEIFSSFRFWPKQITADSYVRVFTQRPFGIFLKNSFVIAALTTLVAIVFGSIAAYAIARLKFKGKSIVLGLVLAVSMFPQIATLSPIYMFMRKAGLRDTYAGLIIPYTAFALPLAIWNLTTFFKEIPFELEEAAKIDGASPFQAFSKVILPLTAPGTFTTAILVFIGAWNEYLFALTINTKDI
;
A
#
# COMPACT_ATOMS: atom_id res chain seq x y z
N MET A 1 13.90 37.94 21.24
CA MET A 1 15.09 37.31 20.62
C MET A 1 14.97 35.82 20.87
N GLU A 2 14.38 35.07 19.94
CA GLU A 2 14.36 33.60 20.00
C GLU A 2 15.77 33.08 20.22
N ASN A 3 15.87 32.12 21.14
CA ASN A 3 17.10 31.68 21.76
C ASN A 3 17.98 30.96 20.71
N LYS A 4 18.87 31.70 20.02
CA LYS A 4 19.75 31.19 18.95
C LYS A 4 20.50 29.89 19.31
N LYS A 5 20.80 29.68 20.59
CA LYS A 5 21.41 28.43 21.10
C LYS A 5 20.46 27.22 21.00
N SER A 6 19.17 27.43 21.26
CA SER A 6 18.13 26.40 21.08
C SER A 6 17.96 26.02 19.61
N GLN A 7 18.02 27.00 18.71
CA GLN A 7 17.95 26.77 17.26
C GLN A 7 19.16 25.97 16.75
N ILE A 8 20.38 26.28 17.19
CA ILE A 8 21.59 25.52 16.81
C ILE A 8 21.50 24.07 17.31
N GLY A 9 21.07 23.85 18.56
CA GLY A 9 20.87 22.50 19.10
C GLY A 9 19.84 21.69 18.31
N PHE A 10 18.74 22.33 17.90
CA PHE A 10 17.72 21.72 17.06
C PHE A 10 18.26 21.31 15.68
N TYR A 11 19.02 22.17 15.00
CA TYR A 11 19.61 21.82 13.69
C TYR A 11 20.67 20.70 13.80
N ILE A 12 21.48 20.69 14.85
CA ILE A 12 22.45 19.61 15.09
C ILE A 12 21.70 18.29 15.30
N PHE A 13 20.62 18.30 16.10
CA PHE A 13 19.79 17.12 16.31
C PHE A 13 19.19 16.62 14.99
N ILE A 14 18.61 17.49 14.17
CA ILE A 14 18.08 17.12 12.85
C ILE A 14 19.17 16.53 11.97
N ALA A 15 20.36 17.14 11.92
CA ALA A 15 21.46 16.64 11.10
C ALA A 15 21.89 15.22 11.52
N ILE A 16 22.06 14.97 12.82
CA ILE A 16 22.39 13.64 13.36
C ILE A 16 21.28 12.64 13.04
N TYR A 17 20.02 13.03 13.25
CA TYR A 17 18.87 12.19 12.97
C TYR A 17 18.77 11.81 11.48
N LEU A 18 19.01 12.76 10.58
CA LEU A 18 19.08 12.51 9.15
C LEU A 18 20.21 11.56 8.78
N ILE A 19 21.39 11.71 9.37
CA ILE A 19 22.52 10.79 9.14
C ILE A 19 22.12 9.37 9.53
N ILE A 20 21.49 9.18 10.70
CA ILE A 20 21.05 7.87 11.18
C ILE A 20 20.02 7.24 10.22
N ILE A 21 19.05 8.02 9.73
CA ILE A 21 18.03 7.52 8.79
C ILE A 21 18.61 7.21 7.42
N ILE A 22 19.50 8.05 6.89
CA ILE A 22 20.05 7.91 5.54
C ILE A 22 21.11 6.81 5.48
N PHE A 23 21.81 6.56 6.58
CA PHE A 23 22.90 5.58 6.65
C PHE A 23 22.56 4.19 6.09
N PRO A 24 21.45 3.51 6.45
CA PRO A 24 21.11 2.20 5.87
C PRO A 24 20.91 2.26 4.35
N PHE A 25 20.27 3.31 3.81
CA PHE A 25 20.10 3.48 2.36
C PHE A 25 21.42 3.73 1.65
N TYR A 26 22.28 4.55 2.24
CA TYR A 26 23.64 4.74 1.78
C TYR A 26 24.39 3.41 1.73
N TRP A 27 24.28 2.62 2.80
CA TRP A 27 24.93 1.32 2.89
C TRP A 27 24.43 0.33 1.83
N GLU A 28 23.12 0.30 1.57
CA GLU A 28 22.52 -0.51 0.50
C GLU A 28 23.05 -0.13 -0.88
N ILE A 29 23.08 1.17 -1.21
CA ILE A 29 23.58 1.68 -2.50
C ILE A 29 25.08 1.38 -2.66
N VAL A 30 25.87 1.60 -1.63
CA VAL A 30 27.31 1.31 -1.65
C VAL A 30 27.55 -0.20 -1.78
N THR A 31 26.74 -1.02 -1.12
CA THR A 31 26.89 -2.48 -1.14
C THR A 31 26.45 -3.08 -2.48
N SER A 32 25.42 -2.51 -3.13
CA SER A 32 24.92 -3.01 -4.41
C SER A 32 25.92 -2.86 -5.57
N ILE A 33 26.88 -1.93 -5.47
CA ILE A 33 27.94 -1.68 -6.46
C ILE A 33 29.29 -2.32 -6.10
N LYS A 34 29.37 -3.09 -5.01
CA LYS A 34 30.57 -3.84 -4.61
C LYS A 34 30.64 -5.19 -5.29
N THR A 35 31.86 -5.73 -5.40
CA THR A 35 32.08 -7.14 -5.77
C THR A 35 31.67 -8.07 -4.61
N PRO A 36 31.21 -9.31 -4.88
CA PRO A 36 30.86 -10.26 -3.82
C PRO A 36 32.00 -10.47 -2.81
N ASP A 37 33.24 -10.58 -3.28
CA ASP A 37 34.41 -10.74 -2.41
C ASP A 37 34.58 -9.54 -1.47
N GLU A 38 34.38 -8.32 -1.95
CA GLU A 38 34.50 -7.10 -1.14
C GLU A 38 33.41 -7.01 -0.06
N ILE A 39 32.19 -7.48 -0.35
CA ILE A 39 31.06 -7.49 0.59
C ILE A 39 31.37 -8.38 1.80
N PHE A 40 31.96 -9.57 1.60
CA PHE A 40 32.20 -10.53 2.68
C PHE A 40 33.57 -10.41 3.35
N SER A 41 34.56 -9.80 2.69
CA SER A 41 35.94 -9.74 3.20
C SER A 41 36.29 -8.43 3.92
N SER A 42 35.52 -7.36 3.75
CA SER A 42 35.89 -6.06 4.33
C SER A 42 34.73 -5.12 4.65
N PHE A 43 34.76 -4.52 5.84
CA PHE A 43 33.86 -3.42 6.19
C PHE A 43 34.43 -2.09 5.69
N ARG A 44 34.01 -1.68 4.49
CA ARG A 44 34.43 -0.41 3.86
C ARG A 44 33.23 0.48 3.57
N PHE A 45 33.34 1.76 3.93
CA PHE A 45 32.35 2.77 3.58
C PHE A 45 32.34 3.12 2.09
N TRP A 46 33.45 2.91 1.37
CA TRP A 46 33.52 3.15 -0.08
C TRP A 46 34.06 1.92 -0.82
N PRO A 47 33.50 1.56 -1.99
CA PRO A 47 33.97 0.42 -2.75
C PRO A 47 35.38 0.68 -3.31
N LYS A 48 36.24 -0.35 -3.27
CA LYS A 48 37.53 -0.32 -3.95
C LYS A 48 37.35 -0.41 -5.47
N GLN A 49 36.38 -1.20 -5.90
CA GLN A 49 36.01 -1.37 -7.30
C GLN A 49 34.50 -1.24 -7.45
N ILE A 50 34.07 -0.24 -8.22
CA ILE A 50 32.67 -0.04 -8.56
C ILE A 50 32.33 -0.98 -9.71
N THR A 51 31.28 -1.77 -9.57
CA THR A 51 30.79 -2.66 -10.62
C THR A 51 29.26 -2.64 -10.72
N ALA A 52 28.74 -2.78 -11.94
CA ALA A 52 27.31 -2.97 -12.21
C ALA A 52 26.93 -4.45 -12.36
N ASP A 53 27.88 -5.36 -12.15
CA ASP A 53 27.72 -6.79 -12.42
C ASP A 53 26.59 -7.44 -11.59
N SER A 54 26.38 -7.01 -10.34
CA SER A 54 25.23 -7.44 -9.54
C SER A 54 23.88 -7.08 -10.18
N TYR A 55 23.78 -5.90 -10.80
CA TYR A 55 22.59 -5.48 -11.55
C TYR A 55 22.44 -6.27 -12.86
N VAL A 56 23.52 -6.54 -13.59
CA VAL A 56 23.42 -7.36 -14.80
C VAL A 56 23.00 -8.79 -14.45
N ARG A 57 23.61 -9.39 -13.43
CA ARG A 57 23.31 -10.76 -12.99
C ARG A 57 21.87 -10.93 -12.54
N VAL A 58 21.29 -9.97 -11.80
CA VAL A 58 19.91 -10.12 -11.31
C VAL A 58 18.90 -10.22 -12.46
N PHE A 59 19.14 -9.54 -13.58
CA PHE A 59 18.26 -9.59 -14.76
C PHE A 59 18.61 -10.70 -15.77
N THR A 60 19.83 -11.24 -15.75
CA THR A 60 20.29 -12.26 -16.71
C THR A 60 20.27 -13.69 -16.15
N GLN A 61 20.51 -13.86 -14.85
CA GLN A 61 20.61 -15.17 -14.20
C GLN A 61 19.34 -15.56 -13.43
N ARG A 62 18.44 -14.61 -13.19
CA ARG A 62 17.16 -14.82 -12.50
C ARG A 62 16.04 -14.16 -13.31
N PRO A 63 14.80 -14.67 -13.25
CA PRO A 63 13.65 -14.03 -13.87
C PRO A 63 13.17 -12.80 -13.07
N PHE A 64 14.08 -11.96 -12.58
CA PHE A 64 13.78 -10.84 -11.70
C PHE A 64 12.83 -9.82 -12.33
N GLY A 65 12.96 -9.57 -13.64
CA GLY A 65 12.03 -8.69 -14.37
C GLY A 65 10.58 -9.22 -14.37
N ILE A 66 10.41 -10.55 -14.37
CA ILE A 66 9.09 -11.19 -14.25
C ILE A 66 8.56 -10.98 -12.84
N PHE A 67 9.38 -11.19 -11.80
CA PHE A 67 8.96 -10.95 -10.41
C PHE A 67 8.52 -9.51 -10.18
N LEU A 68 9.30 -8.52 -10.65
CA LEU A 68 8.92 -7.10 -10.56
C LEU A 68 7.60 -6.81 -11.26
N LYS A 69 7.42 -7.34 -12.48
CA LYS A 69 6.18 -7.17 -13.24
C LYS A 69 4.99 -7.77 -12.51
N ASN A 70 5.13 -8.97 -11.97
CA ASN A 70 4.05 -9.68 -11.31
C ASN A 70 3.65 -8.97 -10.01
N SER A 71 4.62 -8.57 -9.18
CA SER A 71 4.36 -7.73 -7.99
C SER A 71 3.67 -6.42 -8.35
N PHE A 72 4.12 -5.73 -9.41
CA PHE A 72 3.47 -4.50 -9.88
C PHE A 72 2.02 -4.72 -10.32
N VAL A 73 1.78 -5.74 -11.13
CA VAL A 73 0.43 -6.07 -11.64
C VAL A 73 -0.50 -6.43 -10.48
N ILE A 74 -0.05 -7.29 -9.56
CA ILE A 74 -0.84 -7.70 -8.39
C ILE A 74 -1.16 -6.50 -7.50
N ALA A 75 -0.16 -5.67 -7.18
CA ALA A 75 -0.36 -4.50 -6.35
C ALA A 75 -1.28 -3.46 -7.01
N ALA A 76 -1.08 -3.18 -8.30
CA ALA A 76 -1.89 -2.23 -9.04
C ALA A 76 -3.36 -2.68 -9.15
N LEU A 77 -3.61 -3.95 -9.48
CA LEU A 77 -4.97 -4.49 -9.57
C LEU A 77 -5.62 -4.58 -8.19
N THR A 78 -4.89 -4.99 -7.16
CA THR A 78 -5.38 -4.96 -5.77
C THR A 78 -5.81 -3.56 -5.37
N THR A 79 -4.99 -2.55 -5.63
CA THR A 79 -5.30 -1.15 -5.36
C THR A 79 -6.52 -0.70 -6.12
N LEU A 80 -6.60 -0.97 -7.42
CA LEU A 80 -7.74 -0.60 -8.25
C LEU A 80 -9.04 -1.19 -7.68
N VAL A 81 -9.05 -2.49 -7.40
CA VAL A 81 -10.21 -3.21 -6.85
C VAL A 81 -10.57 -2.65 -5.48
N ALA A 82 -9.60 -2.48 -4.58
CA ALA A 82 -9.83 -1.97 -3.23
C ALA A 82 -10.35 -0.52 -3.24
N ILE A 83 -9.88 0.34 -4.15
CA ILE A 83 -10.37 1.72 -4.27
C ILE A 83 -11.78 1.75 -4.86
N VAL A 84 -12.08 0.93 -5.86
CA VAL A 84 -13.43 0.84 -6.45
C VAL A 84 -14.45 0.39 -5.39
N PHE A 85 -14.21 -0.74 -4.73
CA PHE A 85 -15.13 -1.25 -3.71
C PHE A 85 -15.11 -0.41 -2.42
N GLY A 86 -13.92 0.04 -2.00
CA GLY A 86 -13.74 0.85 -0.81
C GLY A 86 -14.40 2.22 -0.93
N SER A 87 -14.33 2.88 -2.10
CA SER A 87 -15.01 4.17 -2.32
C SER A 87 -16.53 4.04 -2.32
N ILE A 88 -17.09 2.98 -2.93
CA ILE A 88 -18.54 2.73 -2.89
C ILE A 88 -19.00 2.52 -1.43
N ALA A 89 -18.30 1.66 -0.68
CA ALA A 89 -18.62 1.39 0.72
C ALA A 89 -18.44 2.63 1.62
N ALA A 90 -17.35 3.38 1.43
CA ALA A 90 -17.09 4.62 2.15
C ALA A 90 -18.14 5.69 1.87
N TYR A 91 -18.58 5.85 0.61
CA TYR A 91 -19.65 6.78 0.24
C TYR A 91 -20.96 6.40 0.93
N ALA A 92 -21.32 5.10 0.93
CA ALA A 92 -22.49 4.64 1.65
C ALA A 92 -22.41 5.02 3.14
N ILE A 93 -21.31 4.69 3.82
CA ILE A 93 -21.11 4.94 5.26
C ILE A 93 -21.07 6.44 5.59
N ALA A 94 -20.44 7.25 4.74
CA ALA A 94 -20.25 8.68 4.97
C ALA A 94 -21.52 9.50 4.67
N ARG A 95 -22.28 9.14 3.62
CA ARG A 95 -23.32 10.01 3.03
C ARG A 95 -24.73 9.46 3.11
N LEU A 96 -24.92 8.15 3.04
CA LEU A 96 -26.27 7.59 3.07
C LEU A 96 -26.81 7.54 4.50
N LYS A 97 -28.09 7.84 4.64
CA LYS A 97 -28.81 7.77 5.93
C LYS A 97 -29.33 6.34 6.13
N PHE A 98 -28.56 5.50 6.81
CA PHE A 98 -29.01 4.16 7.24
C PHE A 98 -28.62 3.85 8.69
N LYS A 99 -29.41 3.00 9.35
CA LYS A 99 -29.17 2.60 10.75
C LYS A 99 -27.97 1.65 10.84
N GLY A 100 -27.09 1.85 11.81
CA GLY A 100 -25.96 0.94 12.07
C GLY A 100 -24.64 1.26 11.35
N LYS A 101 -24.50 2.41 10.67
CA LYS A 101 -23.27 2.80 9.95
C LYS A 101 -21.97 2.67 10.77
N SER A 102 -22.00 3.05 12.05
CA SER A 102 -20.83 2.95 12.94
C SER A 102 -20.49 1.51 13.30
N ILE A 103 -21.50 0.64 13.40
CA ILE A 103 -21.30 -0.80 13.64
C ILE A 103 -20.69 -1.44 12.40
N VAL A 104 -21.20 -1.14 11.21
CA VAL A 104 -20.63 -1.64 9.95
C VAL A 104 -19.16 -1.23 9.81
N LEU A 105 -18.85 0.04 10.06
CA LEU A 105 -17.46 0.52 10.02
C LEU A 105 -16.60 -0.18 11.08
N GLY A 106 -17.11 -0.34 12.31
CA GLY A 106 -16.42 -1.07 13.37
C GLY A 106 -16.14 -2.54 13.04
N LEU A 107 -17.09 -3.23 12.42
CA LEU A 107 -16.92 -4.62 11.97
C LEU A 107 -15.88 -4.74 10.86
N VAL A 108 -15.90 -3.81 9.89
CA VAL A 108 -14.90 -3.74 8.82
C VAL A 108 -13.49 -3.57 9.40
N LEU A 109 -13.32 -2.69 10.39
CA LEU A 109 -12.04 -2.51 11.08
C LEU A 109 -11.66 -3.70 11.96
N ALA A 110 -12.62 -4.38 12.60
CA ALA A 110 -12.33 -5.53 13.43
C ALA A 110 -11.65 -6.67 12.64
N VAL A 111 -11.97 -6.80 11.34
CA VAL A 111 -11.31 -7.77 10.45
C VAL A 111 -9.80 -7.50 10.32
N SER A 112 -9.36 -6.24 10.29
CA SER A 112 -7.93 -5.92 10.19
C SER A 112 -7.15 -6.16 11.47
N MET A 113 -7.84 -6.31 12.61
CA MET A 113 -7.21 -6.67 13.89
C MET A 113 -6.91 -8.16 14.00
N PHE A 114 -7.49 -8.98 13.12
CA PHE A 114 -7.26 -10.42 13.15
C PHE A 114 -5.86 -10.75 12.62
N PRO A 115 -5.07 -11.57 13.32
CA PRO A 115 -3.70 -11.87 12.91
C PRO A 115 -3.68 -12.58 11.55
N GLN A 116 -3.06 -11.94 10.56
CA GLN A 116 -3.00 -12.44 9.18
C GLN A 116 -2.47 -13.89 9.12
N ILE A 117 -1.44 -14.21 9.92
CA ILE A 117 -0.84 -15.54 9.98
C ILE A 117 -1.84 -16.64 10.39
N ALA A 118 -2.82 -16.33 11.24
CA ALA A 118 -3.85 -17.29 11.66
C ALA A 118 -4.84 -17.61 10.54
N THR A 119 -5.01 -16.69 9.58
CA THR A 119 -5.87 -16.90 8.40
C THR A 119 -5.15 -17.57 7.23
N LEU A 120 -3.82 -17.73 7.31
CA LEU A 120 -3.00 -18.18 6.20
C LEU A 120 -3.39 -19.60 5.75
N SER A 121 -3.48 -20.55 6.68
CA SER A 121 -3.87 -21.93 6.41
C SER A 121 -5.27 -22.06 5.77
N PRO A 122 -6.34 -21.48 6.34
CA PRO A 122 -7.67 -21.57 5.71
C PRO A 122 -7.74 -20.88 4.35
N ILE A 123 -7.10 -19.72 4.16
CA ILE A 123 -7.06 -19.03 2.86
C ILE A 123 -6.31 -19.87 1.83
N TYR A 124 -5.16 -20.45 2.19
CA TYR A 124 -4.42 -21.36 1.32
C TYR A 124 -5.27 -22.56 0.89
N MET A 125 -5.96 -23.21 1.83
CA MET A 125 -6.86 -24.32 1.51
C MET A 125 -8.00 -23.89 0.58
N PHE A 126 -8.56 -22.69 0.78
CA PHE A 126 -9.59 -22.13 -0.07
C PHE A 126 -9.06 -21.91 -1.50
N MET A 127 -7.92 -21.23 -1.65
CA MET A 127 -7.32 -20.98 -2.97
C MET A 127 -6.94 -22.27 -3.69
N ARG A 128 -6.46 -23.28 -2.95
CA ARG A 128 -6.21 -24.62 -3.48
C ARG A 128 -7.48 -25.28 -4.01
N LYS A 129 -8.55 -25.31 -3.21
CA LYS A 129 -9.83 -25.92 -3.62
C LYS A 129 -10.47 -25.19 -4.79
N ALA A 130 -10.33 -23.86 -4.85
CA ALA A 130 -10.83 -23.03 -5.93
C ALA A 130 -9.98 -23.10 -7.22
N GLY A 131 -8.83 -23.78 -7.20
CA GLY A 131 -7.92 -23.83 -8.36
C GLY A 131 -7.22 -22.51 -8.66
N LEU A 132 -7.13 -21.60 -7.68
CA LEU A 132 -6.57 -20.25 -7.83
C LEU A 132 -5.10 -20.14 -7.41
N ARG A 133 -4.47 -21.26 -7.04
CA ARG A 133 -3.03 -21.29 -6.76
C ARG A 133 -2.23 -20.94 -8.00
N ASP A 134 -1.07 -20.32 -7.82
CA ASP A 134 -0.19 -19.97 -8.93
C ASP A 134 -0.89 -19.04 -9.95
N THR A 135 -1.82 -18.18 -9.48
CA THR A 135 -2.52 -17.19 -10.32
C THR A 135 -2.56 -15.82 -9.65
N TYR A 136 -2.68 -14.75 -10.45
CA TYR A 136 -2.87 -13.40 -9.91
C TYR A 136 -4.14 -13.29 -9.04
N ALA A 137 -5.23 -13.96 -9.42
CA ALA A 137 -6.46 -13.93 -8.65
C ALA A 137 -6.28 -14.54 -7.25
N GLY A 138 -5.45 -15.57 -7.12
CA GLY A 138 -5.09 -16.18 -5.84
C GLY A 138 -4.44 -15.23 -4.84
N LEU A 139 -3.81 -14.15 -5.32
CA LEU A 139 -3.19 -13.11 -4.50
C LEU A 139 -4.04 -11.84 -4.41
N ILE A 140 -4.62 -11.39 -5.52
CA ILE A 140 -5.46 -10.18 -5.55
C ILE A 140 -6.65 -10.31 -4.58
N ILE A 141 -7.32 -11.46 -4.54
CA ILE A 141 -8.49 -11.66 -3.67
C ILE A 141 -8.15 -11.46 -2.19
N PRO A 142 -7.20 -12.20 -1.59
CA PRO A 142 -6.86 -11.99 -0.19
C PRO A 142 -6.28 -10.59 0.03
N TYR A 143 -5.45 -10.07 -0.87
CA TYR A 143 -4.85 -8.75 -0.68
C TYR A 143 -5.91 -7.66 -0.64
N THR A 144 -6.90 -7.70 -1.53
CA THR A 144 -8.04 -6.78 -1.51
C THR A 144 -8.82 -6.91 -0.21
N ALA A 145 -9.10 -8.14 0.26
CA ALA A 145 -9.84 -8.35 1.49
C ALA A 145 -9.16 -7.69 2.71
N PHE A 146 -7.83 -7.77 2.80
CA PHE A 146 -7.06 -7.12 3.86
C PHE A 146 -6.85 -5.61 3.65
N ALA A 147 -6.86 -5.14 2.40
CA ALA A 147 -6.75 -3.72 2.08
C ALA A 147 -8.05 -2.93 2.31
N LEU A 148 -9.21 -3.58 2.16
CA LEU A 148 -10.52 -2.93 2.25
C LEU A 148 -10.76 -2.17 3.56
N PRO A 149 -10.41 -2.68 4.76
CA PRO A 149 -10.62 -1.94 6.00
C PRO A 149 -9.94 -0.58 6.03
N LEU A 150 -8.67 -0.53 5.60
CA LEU A 150 -7.91 0.72 5.50
C LEU A 150 -8.52 1.65 4.46
N ALA A 151 -8.86 1.11 3.28
CA ALA A 151 -9.44 1.89 2.20
C ALA A 151 -10.78 2.51 2.59
N ILE A 152 -11.69 1.71 3.16
CA ILE A 152 -13.01 2.15 3.62
C ILE A 152 -12.86 3.21 4.70
N TRP A 153 -11.99 3.00 5.68
CA TRP A 153 -11.77 3.94 6.76
C TRP A 153 -11.27 5.31 6.27
N ASN A 154 -10.18 5.31 5.49
CA ASN A 154 -9.57 6.55 5.01
C ASN A 154 -10.53 7.30 4.08
N LEU A 155 -11.14 6.61 3.11
CA LEU A 155 -12.10 7.23 2.19
C LEU A 155 -13.33 7.74 2.94
N THR A 156 -13.80 7.05 3.98
CA THR A 156 -14.92 7.56 4.80
C THR A 156 -14.56 8.88 5.48
N THR A 157 -13.33 9.01 5.97
CA THR A 157 -12.84 10.25 6.59
C THR A 157 -12.81 11.39 5.57
N PHE A 158 -12.16 11.19 4.41
CA PHE A 158 -12.12 12.21 3.35
C PHE A 158 -13.50 12.57 2.82
N PHE A 159 -14.38 11.58 2.66
CA PHE A 159 -15.72 11.83 2.15
C PHE A 159 -16.57 12.63 3.13
N LYS A 160 -16.34 12.52 4.44
CA LYS A 160 -17.03 13.33 5.45
C LYS A 160 -16.58 14.79 5.51
N GLU A 161 -15.36 15.10 5.04
CA GLU A 161 -14.83 16.46 5.03
C GLU A 161 -15.53 17.36 4.00
N ILE A 162 -16.07 16.77 2.92
CA ILE A 162 -16.77 17.54 1.90
C ILE A 162 -18.13 18.05 2.47
N PRO A 163 -18.49 19.32 2.27
CA PRO A 163 -19.78 19.85 2.74
C PRO A 163 -20.98 19.07 2.18
N PHE A 164 -22.03 18.84 2.99
CA PHE A 164 -23.22 18.09 2.56
C PHE A 164 -24.06 18.84 1.52
N GLU A 165 -23.97 20.16 1.54
CA GLU A 165 -24.69 21.09 0.67
C GLU A 165 -24.36 20.86 -0.81
N LEU A 166 -23.14 20.42 -1.13
CA LEU A 166 -22.73 20.09 -2.50
C LEU A 166 -23.48 18.86 -3.04
N GLU A 167 -23.74 17.88 -2.18
CA GLU A 167 -24.51 16.69 -2.56
C GLU A 167 -26.01 17.01 -2.66
N GLU A 168 -26.52 17.89 -1.78
CA GLU A 168 -27.91 18.35 -1.83
C GLU A 168 -28.18 19.20 -3.09
N ALA A 169 -27.27 20.09 -3.46
CA ALA A 169 -27.34 20.85 -4.70
C ALA A 169 -27.41 19.92 -5.93
N ALA A 170 -26.54 18.90 -5.99
CA ALA A 170 -26.57 17.92 -7.07
C ALA A 170 -27.90 17.16 -7.14
N LYS A 171 -28.52 16.85 -6.00
CA LYS A 171 -29.85 16.19 -5.95
C LYS A 171 -30.97 17.13 -6.40
N ILE A 172 -30.89 18.42 -6.09
CA ILE A 172 -31.83 19.44 -6.61
C ILE A 172 -31.73 19.53 -8.14
N ASP A 173 -30.53 19.37 -8.71
CA ASP A 173 -30.29 19.27 -10.15
C ASP A 173 -30.72 17.92 -10.77
N GLY A 174 -31.34 17.03 -9.98
CA GLY A 174 -31.86 15.74 -10.43
C GLY A 174 -30.82 14.62 -10.50
N ALA A 175 -29.62 14.80 -9.93
CA ALA A 175 -28.61 13.75 -9.90
C ALA A 175 -29.04 12.59 -8.98
N SER A 176 -28.90 11.36 -9.48
CA SER A 176 -29.04 10.16 -8.64
C SER A 176 -27.90 10.07 -7.61
N PRO A 177 -28.05 9.30 -6.51
CA PRO A 177 -26.97 9.14 -5.52
C PRO A 177 -25.64 8.68 -6.13
N PHE A 178 -25.69 7.77 -7.11
CA PHE A 178 -24.48 7.31 -7.80
C PHE A 178 -23.87 8.40 -8.71
N GLN A 179 -24.70 9.26 -9.32
CA GLN A 179 -24.22 10.40 -10.09
C GLN A 179 -23.60 11.46 -9.18
N ALA A 180 -24.22 11.78 -8.03
CA ALA A 180 -23.65 12.69 -7.04
C ALA A 180 -22.31 12.15 -6.50
N PHE A 181 -22.23 10.85 -6.20
CA PHE A 181 -20.98 10.18 -5.84
C PHE A 181 -19.90 10.36 -6.91
N SER A 182 -20.15 9.89 -8.14
CA SER A 182 -19.13 9.79 -9.18
C SER A 182 -18.74 11.13 -9.81
N LYS A 183 -19.67 12.09 -9.92
CA LYS A 183 -19.45 13.37 -10.60
C LYS A 183 -19.14 14.53 -9.67
N VAL A 184 -19.48 14.44 -8.38
CA VAL A 184 -19.29 15.54 -7.42
C VAL A 184 -18.35 15.12 -6.30
N ILE A 185 -18.69 14.09 -5.53
CA ILE A 185 -17.93 13.73 -4.33
C ILE A 185 -16.57 13.12 -4.66
N LEU A 186 -16.52 12.15 -5.57
CA LEU A 186 -15.29 11.42 -5.91
C LEU A 186 -14.21 12.33 -6.52
N PRO A 187 -14.51 13.26 -7.46
CA PRO A 187 -13.51 14.21 -7.97
C PRO A 187 -13.00 15.19 -6.91
N LEU A 188 -13.89 15.70 -6.04
CA LEU A 188 -13.50 16.62 -4.96
C LEU A 188 -12.61 15.94 -3.91
N THR A 189 -12.72 14.62 -3.78
CA THR A 189 -11.93 13.80 -2.84
C THR A 189 -10.81 13.05 -3.55
N ALA A 190 -10.48 13.41 -4.79
CA ALA A 190 -9.40 12.78 -5.55
C ALA A 190 -8.04 12.80 -4.82
N PRO A 191 -7.62 13.87 -4.11
CA PRO A 191 -6.37 13.85 -3.34
C PRO A 191 -6.37 12.79 -2.23
N GLY A 192 -7.47 12.68 -1.49
CA GLY A 192 -7.63 11.67 -0.43
C GLY A 192 -7.75 10.25 -0.98
N THR A 193 -8.43 10.09 -2.11
CA THR A 193 -8.55 8.82 -2.82
C THR A 193 -7.19 8.34 -3.33
N PHE A 194 -6.39 9.24 -3.90
CA PHE A 194 -5.04 8.95 -4.37
C PHE A 194 -4.09 8.61 -3.22
N THR A 195 -4.17 9.35 -2.10
CA THR A 195 -3.42 9.03 -0.88
C THR A 195 -3.74 7.63 -0.38
N THR A 196 -5.03 7.27 -0.36
CA THR A 196 -5.47 5.93 0.02
C THR A 196 -4.96 4.87 -0.96
N ALA A 197 -4.98 5.16 -2.26
CA ALA A 197 -4.47 4.26 -3.29
C ALA A 197 -2.98 3.96 -3.13
N ILE A 198 -2.17 4.97 -2.79
CA ILE A 198 -0.74 4.80 -2.50
C ILE A 198 -0.55 3.86 -1.30
N LEU A 199 -1.29 4.06 -0.21
CA LEU A 199 -1.17 3.23 0.99
C LEU A 199 -1.55 1.77 0.71
N VAL A 200 -2.63 1.55 -0.04
CA VAL A 200 -3.03 0.19 -0.45
C VAL A 200 -1.98 -0.43 -1.37
N PHE A 201 -1.44 0.33 -2.31
CA PHE A 201 -0.41 -0.16 -3.22
C PHE A 201 0.86 -0.60 -2.47
N ILE A 202 1.34 0.23 -1.54
CA ILE A 202 2.52 -0.09 -0.71
C ILE A 202 2.23 -1.35 0.12
N GLY A 203 1.04 -1.48 0.70
CA GLY A 203 0.65 -2.66 1.46
C GLY A 203 0.65 -3.93 0.61
N ALA A 204 0.04 -3.87 -0.58
CA ALA A 204 -0.02 -5.00 -1.51
C ALA A 204 1.37 -5.35 -2.10
N TRP A 205 2.20 -4.35 -2.36
CA TRP A 205 3.57 -4.52 -2.86
C TRP A 205 4.48 -5.20 -1.83
N ASN A 206 4.32 -4.85 -0.54
CA ASN A 206 5.13 -5.40 0.55
C ASN A 206 4.59 -6.72 1.10
N GLU A 207 3.47 -7.22 0.59
CA GLU A 207 2.90 -8.48 1.06
C GLU A 207 3.75 -9.66 0.57
N TYR A 208 4.32 -10.38 1.53
CA TYR A 208 5.17 -11.54 1.28
C TYR A 208 4.56 -12.88 1.74
N LEU A 209 3.75 -12.91 2.80
CA LEU A 209 3.32 -14.16 3.44
C LEU A 209 2.37 -14.97 2.55
N PHE A 210 1.38 -14.31 1.96
CA PHE A 210 0.46 -14.94 1.04
C PHE A 210 1.14 -15.28 -0.29
N ALA A 211 1.99 -14.39 -0.81
CA ALA A 211 2.78 -14.66 -2.01
C ALA A 211 3.59 -15.96 -1.88
N LEU A 212 4.38 -16.09 -0.79
CA LEU A 212 5.21 -17.26 -0.52
C LEU A 212 4.40 -18.56 -0.37
N THR A 213 3.20 -18.46 0.21
CA THR A 213 2.41 -19.65 0.57
C THR A 213 1.53 -20.14 -0.57
N ILE A 214 0.98 -19.22 -1.39
CA ILE A 214 0.01 -19.53 -2.44
C ILE A 214 0.70 -19.86 -3.77
N ASN A 215 1.84 -19.20 -4.04
CA ASN A 215 2.62 -19.45 -5.24
C ASN A 215 3.75 -20.46 -4.95
N THR A 216 3.81 -21.50 -5.77
CA THR A 216 4.87 -22.51 -5.80
C THR A 216 5.70 -22.46 -7.08
N LYS A 217 5.29 -21.64 -8.05
CA LYS A 217 5.97 -21.39 -9.32
C LYS A 217 6.49 -19.95 -9.36
N ASP A 218 7.44 -19.69 -10.26
CA ASP A 218 7.99 -18.36 -10.55
C ASP A 218 6.96 -17.46 -11.29
N ILE A 219 5.84 -17.18 -10.61
CA ILE A 219 4.72 -16.33 -11.04
C ILE A 219 4.47 -15.29 -9.96
#